data_AF-A0A2H0Z3A9-F1
#
_entry.id   AF-A0A2H0Z3A9-F1
#
_cell.length_a   1.000
_cell.length_b   1.000
_cell.length_c   1.000
_cell.angle_alpha   90.00
_cell.angle_beta   90.00
_cell.angle_gamma   90.00
#
_symmetry.space_group_name_H-M   'P 1'
#
loop_
_entity.id
_entity.type
_entity.pdbx_description
1 polymer ?
#
loop_
_entity_poly.entity_id
_entity_poly.type
_entity_poly.pdbx_seq_one_letter_code
_entity_poly.pdbx_strand_id
1 'polypeptide(L)'
;MKLSELEVFNLAMELGEMVWKEVLAWDYFAKSTLGKQIVNSADSVAANIAEGFGRFHYQENKHFCYISRGSLTETQVWLKKAENRNLITIDALQIYYNKIELLHKKLNAYIKSIGSKNITNK
;
A
#
# COMPACT_ATOMS: atom_id res chain seq x y z
N MET A 1 -17.55 -12.21 2.76
CA MET A 1 -16.75 -10.98 2.68
C MET A 1 -16.31 -10.81 1.24
N LYS A 2 -16.48 -9.62 0.68
CA LYS A 2 -15.99 -9.22 -0.65
C LYS A 2 -14.68 -8.43 -0.49
N LEU A 3 -13.85 -8.38 -1.54
CA LEU A 3 -12.60 -7.60 -1.52
C LEU A 3 -12.86 -6.12 -1.23
N SER A 4 -13.91 -5.54 -1.83
CA SER A 4 -14.29 -4.14 -1.61
C SER A 4 -14.77 -3.82 -0.20
N GLU A 5 -15.09 -4.82 0.62
CA GLU A 5 -15.44 -4.65 2.04
C GLU A 5 -14.19 -4.58 2.93
N LEU A 6 -13.00 -4.90 2.40
CA LEU A 6 -11.75 -4.81 3.15
C LEU A 6 -11.27 -3.36 3.23
N GLU A 7 -11.34 -2.79 4.43
CA GLU A 7 -10.82 -1.45 4.73
C GLU A 7 -9.36 -1.29 4.28
N VAL A 8 -8.51 -2.29 4.53
CA VAL A 8 -7.09 -2.27 4.12
C VAL A 8 -6.92 -2.20 2.61
N PHE A 9 -7.79 -2.86 1.84
CA PHE A 9 -7.76 -2.80 0.39
C PHE A 9 -8.15 -1.41 -0.11
N ASN A 10 -9.22 -0.84 0.43
CA ASN A 10 -9.69 0.49 0.04
C ASN A 10 -8.65 1.59 0.37
N LEU A 11 -7.99 1.49 1.53
CA LEU A 11 -6.89 2.40 1.89
C LEU A 11 -5.68 2.25 0.96
N ALA A 12 -5.36 1.03 0.52
CA ALA A 12 -4.29 0.78 -0.43
C ALA A 12 -4.63 1.34 -1.83
N MET A 13 -5.86 1.17 -2.29
CA MET A 13 -6.35 1.78 -3.53
C MET A 13 -6.25 3.30 -3.49
N GLU A 14 -6.72 3.93 -2.40
CA GLU A 14 -6.62 5.38 -2.22
C GLU A 14 -5.17 5.88 -2.26
N LEU A 15 -4.23 5.15 -1.63
CA LEU A 15 -2.82 5.50 -1.67
C LEU A 15 -2.26 5.47 -3.10
N GLY A 16 -2.60 4.44 -3.89
CA GLY A 16 -2.21 4.33 -5.30
C GLY A 16 -2.70 5.52 -6.12
N GLU A 17 -3.98 5.87 -6.00
CA GLU A 17 -4.58 7.01 -6.72
C GLU A 17 -3.95 8.35 -6.33
N MET A 18 -3.66 8.55 -5.03
CA MET A 18 -2.97 9.75 -4.56
C MET A 18 -1.57 9.86 -5.18
N VAL A 19 -0.79 8.78 -5.16
CA VAL A 19 0.56 8.73 -5.73
C VAL A 19 0.54 8.93 -7.24
N TRP A 20 -0.38 8.29 -7.95
CA TRP A 20 -0.53 8.44 -9.39
C TRP A 20 -0.78 9.90 -9.77
N LYS A 21 -1.73 10.56 -9.08
CA LYS A 21 -2.08 11.96 -9.33
C LYS A 21 -0.89 12.89 -9.08
N GLU A 22 -0.11 12.65 -8.02
CA GLU A 22 1.11 13.40 -7.72
C GLU A 22 2.14 13.28 -8.85
N VAL A 23 2.47 12.04 -9.23
CA VAL A 23 3.49 11.76 -10.25
C VAL A 23 3.09 12.27 -11.63
N LEU A 24 1.79 12.29 -11.95
CA LEU A 24 1.29 12.86 -13.20
C LEU A 24 1.69 14.34 -13.38
N ALA A 25 1.82 15.10 -12.29
CA ALA A 25 2.21 16.50 -12.32
C ALA A 25 3.73 16.72 -12.52
N TRP A 26 4.55 15.67 -12.38
CA TRP A 26 6.01 15.80 -12.48
C TRP A 26 6.51 15.91 -13.92
N ASP A 27 7.66 16.54 -14.07
CA ASP A 27 8.42 16.59 -15.33
C ASP A 27 8.87 15.19 -15.78
N TYR A 28 9.12 15.07 -17.08
CA TYR A 28 9.41 13.79 -17.74
C TYR A 28 10.52 12.98 -17.06
N PHE A 29 11.65 13.61 -16.69
CA PHE A 29 12.76 12.88 -16.08
C PHE A 29 12.41 12.32 -14.70
N ALA A 30 11.78 13.12 -13.84
CA ALA A 30 11.35 12.69 -12.51
C ALA A 30 10.27 11.59 -12.62
N LYS A 31 9.30 11.78 -13.52
CA LYS A 31 8.22 10.83 -13.81
C LYS A 31 8.73 9.49 -14.32
N SER A 32 9.62 9.49 -15.31
CA SER A 32 10.15 8.27 -15.95
C SER A 32 11.13 7.49 -15.06
N THR A 33 11.70 8.13 -14.05
CA THR A 33 12.63 7.50 -13.11
C THR A 33 11.96 7.17 -11.78
N LEU A 34 11.87 8.13 -10.86
CA LEU A 34 11.33 7.95 -9.52
C LEU A 34 9.82 7.79 -9.54
N GLY A 35 9.13 8.54 -10.40
CA GLY A 35 7.67 8.51 -10.53
C GLY A 35 7.15 7.11 -10.87
N LYS A 36 7.80 6.43 -11.82
CA LYS A 36 7.46 5.04 -12.15
C LYS A 36 7.68 4.08 -10.98
N GLN A 37 8.75 4.26 -10.20
CA GLN A 37 9.04 3.40 -9.05
C GLN A 37 8.03 3.58 -7.90
N ILE A 38 7.68 4.83 -7.57
CA ILE A 38 6.71 5.10 -6.51
C ILE A 38 5.29 4.64 -6.91
N VAL A 39 4.87 4.86 -8.15
CA VAL A 39 3.57 4.37 -8.66
C VAL A 39 3.52 2.85 -8.58
N ASN A 40 4.52 2.15 -9.13
CA ASN A 40 4.54 0.69 -9.13
C ASN A 40 4.49 0.10 -7.72
N SER A 41 5.26 0.67 -6.79
CA SER A 41 5.28 0.19 -5.40
C SER A 41 3.98 0.50 -4.66
N ALA A 42 3.35 1.65 -4.88
CA ALA A 42 2.08 2.01 -4.26
C ALA A 42 0.93 1.10 -4.76
N ASP A 43 0.80 0.94 -6.09
CA ASP A 43 -0.25 0.12 -6.71
C ASP A 43 -0.10 -1.36 -6.35
N SER A 44 1.15 -1.82 -6.23
CA SER A 44 1.48 -3.19 -5.80
C SER A 44 0.90 -3.53 -4.42
N VAL A 45 0.67 -2.55 -3.53
CA VAL A 45 0.07 -2.81 -2.21
C VAL A 45 -1.35 -3.35 -2.37
N ALA A 46 -2.20 -2.68 -3.14
CA ALA A 46 -3.58 -3.11 -3.35
C ALA A 46 -3.64 -4.39 -4.19
N ALA A 47 -2.80 -4.49 -5.22
CA ALA A 47 -2.72 -5.67 -6.09
C ALA A 47 -2.39 -6.94 -5.30
N ASN A 48 -1.40 -6.90 -4.42
CA ASN A 48 -1.03 -8.06 -3.61
C ASN A 48 -2.08 -8.37 -2.54
N ILE A 49 -2.74 -7.38 -1.93
CA ILE A 49 -3.88 -7.65 -1.01
C ILE A 49 -5.00 -8.40 -1.76
N ALA A 50 -5.35 -7.94 -2.96
CA ALA A 50 -6.37 -8.55 -3.80
C ALA A 50 -5.98 -9.98 -4.21
N GLU A 51 -4.73 -10.17 -4.63
CA GLU A 51 -4.23 -11.48 -5.02
C GLU A 51 -4.28 -12.46 -3.85
N GLY A 52 -3.80 -12.06 -2.67
CA GLY A 52 -3.87 -12.86 -1.44
C GLY A 52 -5.29 -13.19 -1.04
N PHE A 53 -6.21 -12.21 -1.12
CA PHE A 53 -7.63 -12.40 -0.83
C PHE A 53 -8.30 -13.44 -1.73
N GLY A 54 -7.88 -13.53 -3.01
CA GLY A 54 -8.39 -14.50 -3.97
C GLY A 54 -7.84 -15.93 -3.80
N ARG A 55 -6.86 -16.16 -2.93
CA ARG A 55 -6.27 -17.50 -2.70
C ARG A 55 -7.12 -18.34 -1.74
N PHE A 56 -7.10 -19.66 -1.96
CA PHE A 56 -7.86 -20.61 -1.14
C PHE A 56 -7.25 -20.83 0.25
N HIS A 57 -5.92 -20.81 0.38
CA HIS A 57 -5.25 -21.10 1.64
C HIS A 57 -4.84 -19.83 2.40
N TYR A 58 -5.12 -19.82 3.70
CA TYR A 58 -4.83 -18.68 4.58
C TYR A 58 -3.33 -18.33 4.64
N GLN A 59 -2.44 -19.32 4.44
CA GLN A 59 -0.99 -19.07 4.40
C GLN A 59 -0.57 -18.31 3.14
N GLU A 60 -1.17 -18.61 1.99
CA GLU A 60 -0.94 -17.87 0.75
C GLU A 60 -1.45 -16.44 0.89
N ASN A 61 -2.66 -16.25 1.45
CA ASN A 61 -3.18 -14.91 1.70
C ASN A 61 -2.22 -14.09 2.59
N LYS A 62 -1.72 -14.67 3.69
CA LYS A 62 -0.71 -14.01 4.53
C LYS A 62 0.56 -13.68 3.77
N HIS A 63 1.06 -14.60 2.95
CA HIS A 63 2.26 -14.39 2.14
C HIS A 63 2.13 -13.16 1.24
N PHE A 64 1.03 -13.04 0.49
CA PHE A 64 0.76 -11.87 -0.35
C PHE A 64 0.56 -10.59 0.45
N CYS A 65 -0.06 -10.65 1.63
CA CYS A 65 -0.14 -9.50 2.52
C CYS A 65 1.26 -9.06 3.04
N TYR A 66 2.21 -9.98 3.22
CA TYR A 66 3.60 -9.60 3.54
C TYR A 66 4.31 -8.94 2.34
N ILE A 67 4.05 -9.39 1.12
CA ILE A 67 4.53 -8.70 -0.09
C ILE A 67 3.96 -7.28 -0.13
N SER A 68 2.65 -7.12 0.11
CA SER A 68 1.99 -5.82 0.20
C SER A 68 2.66 -4.89 1.22
N ARG A 69 3.06 -5.43 2.38
CA ARG A 69 3.79 -4.67 3.41
C ARG A 69 5.20 -4.27 2.97
N GLY A 70 5.87 -5.13 2.20
CA GLY A 70 7.14 -4.82 1.53
C GLY A 70 6.99 -3.65 0.57
N SER A 71 6.01 -3.72 -0.34
CA SER A 71 5.71 -2.64 -1.30
C SER A 71 5.31 -1.32 -0.62
N LEU A 72 4.60 -1.37 0.51
CA LEU A 72 4.27 -0.18 1.30
C LEU A 72 5.54 0.49 1.88
N THR A 73 6.47 -0.31 2.39
CA THR A 73 7.77 0.19 2.86
C THR A 73 8.59 0.78 1.72
N GLU A 74 8.55 0.15 0.55
CA GLU A 74 9.22 0.64 -0.65
C GLU A 74 8.62 1.99 -1.11
N THR A 75 7.30 2.13 -1.08
CA THR A 75 6.59 3.39 -1.37
C THR A 75 7.11 4.51 -0.46
N GLN A 76 7.29 4.24 0.84
CA GLN A 76 7.84 5.20 1.80
C GLN A 76 9.27 5.63 1.45
N VAL A 77 10.12 4.70 0.98
CA VAL A 77 11.48 5.01 0.51
C VAL A 77 11.43 5.96 -0.68
N TRP A 78 10.54 5.72 -1.64
CA TRP A 78 10.42 6.57 -2.83
C TRP A 78 9.85 7.95 -2.50
N LEU A 79 8.90 8.07 -1.58
CA LEU A 79 8.44 9.35 -1.06
C LEU A 79 9.58 10.14 -0.39
N LYS A 80 10.41 9.48 0.42
CA LYS A 80 11.56 10.14 1.04
C LYS A 80 12.58 10.63 0.00
N LYS A 81 12.77 9.88 -1.09
CA LYS A 81 13.61 10.34 -2.19
C LYS A 81 12.97 11.48 -2.98
N ALA A 82 11.65 11.50 -3.12
CA ALA A 82 10.92 12.60 -3.74
C ALA A 82 11.07 13.90 -2.92
N GLU A 83 10.95 13.80 -1.60
CA GLU A 83 11.23 14.88 -0.64
C GLU A 83 12.65 15.44 -0.84
N ASN A 84 13.66 14.58 -0.79
CA ASN A 84 15.07 14.99 -0.93
C ASN A 84 15.37 15.64 -2.30
N ARG A 85 14.52 15.42 -3.29
CA ARG A 85 14.63 15.98 -4.65
C ARG A 85 13.69 17.18 -4.87
N ASN A 86 12.99 17.64 -3.81
CA ASN A 86 12.01 18.71 -3.86
C ASN A 86 10.90 18.48 -4.91
N LEU A 87 10.51 17.22 -5.12
CA LEU A 87 9.44 16.84 -6.05
C LEU A 87 8.05 16.93 -5.41
N ILE A 88 7.98 16.92 -4.08
CA ILE A 88 6.75 17.03 -3.29
C ILE A 88 7.02 17.99 -2.13
N THR A 89 6.05 18.85 -1.80
CA THR A 89 6.15 19.75 -0.64
C THR A 89 6.07 18.99 0.68
N ILE A 90 6.65 19.55 1.73
CA ILE A 90 6.63 18.95 3.09
C ILE A 90 5.19 18.78 3.59
N ASP A 91 4.34 19.77 3.36
CA ASP A 91 2.93 19.74 3.77
C ASP A 91 2.17 18.61 3.05
N ALA A 92 2.40 18.44 1.74
CA ALA A 92 1.80 17.33 0.99
C ALA A 92 2.36 15.98 1.45
N LEU A 93 3.67 15.86 1.70
CA LEU A 93 4.32 14.64 2.19
C LEU A 93 3.71 14.12 3.49
N GLN A 94 3.35 15.03 4.41
CA GLN A 94 2.75 14.62 5.68
C GLN A 94 1.43 13.85 5.47
N ILE A 95 0.65 14.21 4.45
CA ILE A 95 -0.60 13.50 4.10
C ILE A 95 -0.29 12.06 3.68
N TYR A 96 0.73 11.85 2.85
CA TYR A 96 1.16 10.51 2.42
C TYR A 96 1.68 9.69 3.60
N TYR A 97 2.53 10.25 4.46
CA TYR A 97 3.07 9.52 5.61
C TYR A 97 1.98 9.12 6.60
N ASN A 98 1.00 9.99 6.87
CA ASN A 98 -0.15 9.66 7.70
C ASN A 98 -0.97 8.50 7.09
N LYS A 99 -1.18 8.50 5.77
CA LYS A 99 -1.87 7.42 5.06
C LYS A 99 -1.09 6.11 5.15
N ILE A 100 0.22 6.14 4.93
CA ILE A 100 1.11 4.98 5.02
C ILE A 100 1.09 4.39 6.43
N GLU A 101 1.17 5.22 7.48
CA GLU A 101 1.14 4.75 8.86
C GLU A 101 -0.18 4.05 9.20
N LEU A 102 -1.30 4.67 8.80
CA LEU A 102 -2.63 4.09 8.96
C LEU A 102 -2.75 2.75 8.22
N LEU A 103 -2.35 2.72 6.95
CA LEU A 103 -2.41 1.53 6.12
C LEU A 103 -1.51 0.42 6.68
N HIS A 104 -0.32 0.74 7.16
CA HIS A 104 0.59 -0.22 7.79
C HIS A 104 -0.04 -0.85 9.04
N LYS A 105 -0.68 -0.04 9.90
CA LYS A 105 -1.41 -0.52 11.08
C LYS A 105 -2.56 -1.45 10.69
N LYS A 106 -3.38 -1.06 9.71
CA LYS A 106 -4.54 -1.83 9.23
C LYS A 106 -4.12 -3.13 8.53
N LEU A 107 -3.06 -3.09 7.72
CA LEU A 107 -2.51 -4.27 7.06
C LEU A 107 -1.98 -5.29 8.08
N ASN A 108 -1.26 -4.84 9.10
CA ASN A 108 -0.80 -5.74 10.16
C ASN A 108 -1.96 -6.33 10.97
N ALA A 109 -3.02 -5.56 11.24
CA ALA A 109 -4.23 -6.08 11.87
C ALA A 109 -4.93 -7.14 10.99
N TYR A 110 -5.03 -6.87 9.67
CA TYR A 110 -5.59 -7.81 8.71
C TYR A 110 -4.77 -9.11 8.65
N ILE A 111 -3.45 -9.04 8.52
CA ILE A 111 -2.55 -10.21 8.55
C ILE A 111 -2.77 -11.07 9.80
N LYS A 112 -2.91 -10.44 10.97
CA LYS A 112 -3.18 -11.12 12.23
C LYS A 112 -4.55 -11.79 12.26
N SER A 113 -5.56 -11.24 11.58
CA SER A 113 -6.90 -11.81 11.51
C SER A 113 -7.00 -13.05 10.61
N ILE A 114 -6.14 -13.16 9.59
CA ILE A 114 -6.16 -14.27 8.64
C ILE A 114 -5.84 -15.59 9.34
N GLY A 115 -6.69 -16.61 9.14
CA GLY A 115 -6.49 -17.95 9.72
C GLY A 115 -6.66 -18.02 11.24
N SER A 116 -6.97 -16.91 11.90
CA SER A 116 -7.36 -16.89 13.30
C SER A 116 -8.75 -17.48 13.41
N LYS A 117 -8.83 -18.77 13.76
CA LYS A 117 -10.09 -19.38 14.18
C LYS A 117 -10.63 -18.56 15.34
N ASN A 118 -11.85 -18.05 15.23
CA ASN A 118 -12.66 -17.91 16.43
C ASN A 118 -12.65 -19.29 17.08
N ILE A 119 -12.00 -19.40 18.25
CA ILE A 119 -12.25 -20.49 19.18
C ILE A 119 -13.68 -20.26 19.66
N THR A 120 -14.67 -20.57 18.83
CA THR A 120 -16.01 -20.82 19.32
C THR A 120 -15.96 -22.19 19.96
N ASN A 121 -15.65 -22.18 21.26
CA ASN A 121 -16.08 -23.23 22.16
C ASN A 121 -17.60 -23.34 22.02
N LYS A 122 -18.07 -24.41 21.39
CA LYS A 122 -19.42 -24.93 21.52
C LYS A 122 -19.34 -26.44 21.49
#